data_AF-A0A1J4SB37-F1
#
_entry.id   AF-A0A1J4SB37-F1
#
_cell.length_a   1.000
_cell.length_b   1.000
_cell.length_c   1.000
_cell.angle_alpha   90.00
_cell.angle_beta   90.00
_cell.angle_gamma   90.00
#
_symmetry.space_group_name_H-M   'P 1'
#
loop_
_entity.id
_entity.type
_entity.pdbx_description
1 polymer ?
#
loop_
_entity_poly.entity_id
_entity_poly.type
_entity_poly.pdbx_seq_one_letter_code
_entity_poly.pdbx_strand_id
1 'polypeptide(L)'
;MDERIAIFIDGSNFYHGLKENIGISKINFQKFVELLVGQRDLLRTYYYNATLSTNEGERYKDQQRFFAYLRTIPNFTVRLGRLEKREGAPPEEKGVDVAIATDMLVWCF
;
A
#
# COMPACT_ATOMS: atom_id res chain seq x y z
N MET A 1 15.78 5.85 -24.58
CA MET A 1 15.90 5.45 -23.16
C MET A 1 14.48 5.37 -22.69
N ASP A 2 13.99 4.17 -22.43
CA ASP A 2 12.58 3.99 -22.10
C ASP A 2 12.27 4.66 -20.76
N GLU A 3 11.15 5.38 -20.70
CA GLU A 3 10.74 6.11 -19.52
C GLU A 3 10.42 5.11 -18.40
N ARG A 4 11.06 5.29 -17.23
CA ARG A 4 10.93 4.38 -16.09
C ARG A 4 9.92 4.93 -15.09
N ILE A 5 9.15 4.05 -14.45
CA ILE A 5 8.17 4.42 -13.43
C ILE A 5 8.32 3.59 -12.16
N ALA A 6 8.26 4.26 -11.01
CA ALA A 6 8.02 3.64 -9.71
C ALA A 6 6.66 4.13 -9.16
N ILE A 7 5.87 3.22 -8.59
CA ILE A 7 4.52 3.50 -8.10
C ILE A 7 4.51 3.36 -6.58
N PHE A 8 3.99 4.37 -5.89
CA PHE A 8 3.86 4.40 -4.43
C PHE A 8 2.38 4.57 -4.06
N ILE A 9 1.81 3.56 -3.41
CA ILE A 9 0.40 3.54 -3.02
C ILE A 9 0.31 3.61 -1.49
N ASP A 10 -0.18 4.73 -0.98
CA ASP A 10 -0.64 4.84 0.41
C ASP A 10 -1.96 4.08 0.54
N GLY A 11 -1.92 2.92 1.19
CA GLY A 11 -3.04 1.99 1.25
C GLY A 11 -4.25 2.50 2.04
N SER A 12 -4.02 3.29 3.10
CA SER A 12 -5.11 3.84 3.93
C SER A 12 -5.83 4.94 3.17
N ASN A 13 -5.08 5.95 2.72
CA ASN A 13 -5.65 7.07 1.96
C ASN A 13 -6.29 6.60 0.65
N PHE A 14 -5.69 5.62 -0.03
CA PHE A 14 -6.27 5.04 -1.23
C PHE A 14 -7.59 4.31 -0.96
N TYR A 15 -7.68 3.50 0.10
CA TYR A 15 -8.92 2.81 0.46
C TYR A 15 -10.04 3.80 0.81
N HIS A 16 -9.74 4.80 1.64
CA HIS A 16 -10.71 5.83 2.03
C HIS A 16 -11.16 6.64 0.81
N GLY A 17 -10.22 7.07 -0.04
CA GLY A 17 -10.52 7.79 -1.27
C GLY A 17 -11.41 7.00 -2.24
N LEU A 18 -11.17 5.69 -2.42
CA LEU A 18 -12.04 4.84 -3.24
C LEU A 18 -13.45 4.73 -2.67
N LYS A 19 -13.57 4.54 -1.35
CA LYS A 19 -14.86 4.35 -0.69
C LYS A 19 -15.69 5.63 -0.70
N GLU A 20 -15.07 6.77 -0.43
CA GLU A 20 -15.75 8.06 -0.30
C GLU A 20 -16.12 8.66 -1.66
N ASN A 21 -15.25 8.52 -2.68
CA ASN A 21 -15.47 9.18 -3.97
C ASN A 21 -16.10 8.27 -5.03
N ILE A 22 -15.91 6.95 -4.94
CA ILE A 22 -16.34 5.99 -5.97
C ILE A 22 -17.33 4.97 -5.40
N GLY A 23 -17.41 4.81 -4.07
CA GLY A 23 -18.29 3.84 -3.43
C GLY A 23 -17.80 2.38 -3.53
N ILE A 24 -16.55 2.17 -3.97
CA ILE A 24 -15.95 0.83 -4.07
C ILE A 24 -14.77 0.70 -3.11
N SER A 25 -14.42 -0.53 -2.75
CA SER A 25 -13.25 -0.82 -1.90
C SER A 25 -12.39 -1.96 -2.43
N LYS A 26 -12.88 -2.68 -3.45
CA LYS A 26 -12.20 -3.81 -4.06
C LYS A 26 -11.79 -3.43 -5.47
N ILE A 27 -10.49 -3.44 -5.72
CA ILE A 27 -9.92 -3.24 -7.04
C ILE A 27 -8.97 -4.38 -7.39
N ASN A 28 -8.78 -4.62 -8.69
CA ASN A 28 -7.73 -5.51 -9.16
C ASN A 28 -6.42 -4.72 -9.22
N PHE A 29 -5.55 -4.92 -8.23
CA PHE A 29 -4.28 -4.19 -8.12
C PHE A 29 -3.33 -4.47 -9.28
N GLN A 30 -3.35 -5.68 -9.84
CA GLN A 30 -2.52 -5.99 -11.01
C GLN A 30 -2.95 -5.13 -12.21
N LYS A 31 -4.24 -5.12 -12.54
CA LYS A 31 -4.76 -4.28 -13.64
C LYS A 31 -4.58 -2.79 -13.36
N PHE A 32 -4.68 -2.38 -12.10
CA PHE A 32 -4.45 -0.98 -11.72
C PHE A 32 -3.00 -0.57 -11.95
N VAL A 33 -2.03 -1.42 -11.58
CA VAL A 33 -0.62 -1.19 -11.88
C VAL A 33 -0.37 -1.18 -13.38
N GLU A 34 -0.89 -2.16 -14.14
CA GLU A 34 -0.79 -2.20 -15.61
C GLU A 34 -1.31 -0.90 -16.25
N LEU A 35 -2.45 -0.40 -15.77
CA LEU A 35 -3.03 0.88 -16.20
C LEU A 35 -2.11 2.07 -15.90
N LEU A 36 -1.55 2.14 -14.69
CA LEU A 36 -0.65 3.22 -14.29
C LEU A 36 0.69 3.16 -15.03
N VAL A 37 1.19 1.97 -15.36
CA VAL A 37 2.45 1.78 -16.08
C VAL A 37 2.33 2.28 -17.52
N GLY A 38 1.30 1.86 -18.25
CA GLY A 38 1.12 2.24 -19.65
C GLY A 38 2.27 1.72 -20.52
N GLN A 39 2.96 2.62 -21.23
CA GLN A 39 4.09 2.27 -22.14
C GLN A 39 5.48 2.37 -21.48
N ARG A 40 5.53 2.55 -20.15
CA ARG A 40 6.76 2.79 -19.39
C ARG A 40 7.30 1.51 -18.78
N ASP A 41 8.57 1.53 -18.40
CA ASP A 41 9.20 0.40 -17.71
C ASP A 41 8.95 0.49 -16.20
N LEU A 42 8.21 -0.48 -15.66
CA LEU A 42 7.93 -0.58 -14.22
C LEU A 42 9.18 -1.03 -13.45
N LEU A 43 9.70 -0.16 -12.58
CA LEU A 43 10.77 -0.49 -11.64
C LEU A 43 10.25 -1.26 -10.43
N ARG A 44 9.23 -0.70 -9.79
CA ARG A 44 8.61 -1.26 -8.58
C ARG A 44 7.25 -0.62 -8.33
N THR A 45 6.35 -1.39 -7.74
CA THR A 45 5.17 -0.89 -7.04
C THR A 45 5.33 -1.14 -5.55
N TYR A 46 5.08 -0.13 -4.74
CA TYR A 46 5.01 -0.24 -3.29
C TYR A 46 3.59 0.04 -2.79
N TYR A 47 3.13 -0.79 -1.86
CA TYR A 47 1.89 -0.58 -1.12
C TYR A 47 2.22 -0.45 0.36
N TYR A 48 1.89 0.71 0.93
CA TYR A 48 2.17 1.04 2.32
C TYR A 48 0.89 0.93 3.14
N ASN A 49 0.97 0.29 4.30
CA ASN A 49 -0.16 0.18 5.23
C ASN A 49 0.36 -0.19 6.62
N ALA A 50 -0.48 -0.10 7.65
CA ALA A 50 -0.21 -0.71 8.94
C ALA A 50 -0.84 -2.11 9.08
N THR A 51 -0.16 -2.98 9.82
CA THR A 51 -0.77 -4.25 10.22
C THR A 51 -1.80 -4.01 11.30
N LEU A 52 -2.99 -4.59 11.13
CA LEU A 52 -3.97 -4.70 12.20
C LEU A 52 -3.40 -5.51 13.36
N SER A 53 -3.92 -5.28 14.55
CA SER A 53 -3.58 -6.09 15.72
C SER A 53 -4.27 -7.45 15.64
N THR A 54 -3.62 -8.50 16.16
CA THR A 54 -4.12 -9.88 16.14
C THR A 54 -5.43 -10.04 16.92
N ASN A 55 -5.72 -9.12 17.85
CA ASN A 55 -6.98 -9.09 18.59
C ASN A 55 -8.20 -8.73 17.71
N GLU A 56 -8.00 -8.23 16.49
CA GLU A 56 -9.05 -7.93 15.51
C GLU A 56 -9.63 -9.20 14.83
N GLY A 57 -9.11 -10.39 15.18
CA GLY A 57 -9.69 -11.68 14.80
C GLY A 57 -9.73 -11.90 13.29
N GLU A 58 -10.92 -12.04 12.71
CA GLU A 58 -11.07 -12.34 11.28
C GLU A 58 -10.61 -11.19 10.38
N ARG A 59 -10.77 -9.93 10.80
CA ARG A 59 -10.28 -8.76 10.04
C ARG A 59 -8.77 -8.81 9.86
N TYR A 60 -8.04 -9.22 10.89
CA TYR A 60 -6.60 -9.42 10.81
C TYR A 60 -6.27 -10.50 9.78
N LYS A 61 -6.93 -11.66 9.83
CA LYS A 61 -6.69 -12.75 8.87
C LYS A 61 -6.97 -12.33 7.43
N ASP A 62 -8.07 -11.62 7.20
CA ASP A 62 -8.42 -11.11 5.87
C ASP A 62 -7.40 -10.09 5.37
N GLN A 63 -6.89 -9.22 6.24
CA GLN A 63 -5.80 -8.31 5.90
C GLN A 63 -4.52 -9.08 5.52
N GLN A 64 -4.15 -10.11 6.28
CA GLN A 64 -2.99 -10.93 5.96
C GLN A 64 -3.15 -11.68 4.63
N ARG A 65 -4.35 -12.22 4.34
CA ARG A 65 -4.66 -12.84 3.04
C ARG A 65 -4.55 -11.82 1.91
N PHE A 66 -5.05 -10.61 2.11
CA PHE A 66 -4.93 -9.52 1.14
C PHE A 66 -3.47 -9.14 0.88
N PHE A 67 -2.66 -8.97 1.92
CA PHE A 67 -1.23 -8.71 1.76
C PHE A 67 -0.48 -9.87 1.10
N ALA A 68 -0.86 -11.12 1.39
CA ALA A 68 -0.30 -12.28 0.71
C ALA A 68 -0.62 -12.25 -0.80
N TYR A 69 -1.86 -11.93 -1.18
CA TYR A 69 -2.24 -11.72 -2.57
C TYR A 69 -1.45 -10.58 -3.24
N LEU A 70 -1.30 -9.43 -2.59
CA LEU A 70 -0.53 -8.32 -3.18
C LEU A 70 0.92 -8.74 -3.49
N ARG A 71 1.54 -9.55 -2.62
CA ARG A 71 2.89 -10.07 -2.81
C ARG A 71 3.03 -11.08 -3.95
N THR A 72 1.93 -11.63 -4.47
CA THR A 72 2.00 -12.50 -5.67
C THR A 72 2.06 -11.69 -6.96
N ILE A 73 1.78 -10.37 -6.92
CA ILE A 73 1.84 -9.51 -8.10
C ILE A 73 3.31 -9.20 -8.43
N PRO A 74 3.76 -9.39 -9.69
CA PRO A 74 5.14 -9.08 -10.08
C PRO A 74 5.53 -7.63 -9.77
N ASN A 75 6.77 -7.44 -9.31
CA ASN A 75 7.32 -6.13 -8.93
C ASN A 75 6.52 -5.36 -7.85
N PHE A 76 5.68 -6.06 -7.08
CA PHE A 76 4.83 -5.46 -6.06
C PHE A 76 5.35 -5.77 -4.65
N THR A 77 5.62 -4.73 -3.85
CA THR A 77 6.18 -4.84 -2.51
C THR A 77 5.23 -4.24 -1.48
N VAL A 78 4.87 -5.01 -0.46
CA VAL A 78 4.09 -4.52 0.69
C VAL A 78 5.04 -4.04 1.79
N ARG A 79 4.95 -2.76 2.15
CA ARG A 79 5.69 -2.13 3.25
C ARG A 79 4.75 -1.92 4.42
N LEU A 80 5.02 -2.58 5.55
CA LEU A 80 4.17 -2.49 6.74
C LEU A 80 4.77 -1.52 7.75
N GLY A 81 4.02 -0.48 8.08
CA GLY A 81 4.27 0.35 9.25
C GLY A 81 3.81 -0.35 10.53
N ARG A 82 3.89 0.39 11.65
CA ARG A 82 3.44 -0.11 12.96
C ARG A 82 2.23 0.68 13.46
N LEU A 83 1.26 -0.03 14.03
CA LEU A 83 0.22 0.60 14.85
C LEU A 83 0.77 0.78 16.26
N GLU A 84 0.91 2.03 16.69
CA GLU A 84 1.23 2.36 18.08
C GLU A 84 -0.05 2.71 18.83
N LYS A 85 -0.30 2.00 19.93
CA LYS A 85 -1.33 2.39 20.91
C LYS A 85 -0.65 3.17 22.02
N ARG A 86 -1.12 4.38 22.29
CA ARG A 86 -0.76 5.15 23.49
C ARG A 86 -1.96 5.10 24.45
N GLU A 87 -1.68 5.03 25.75
CA GLU A 87 -2.76 5.08 26.75
C GLU A 87 -3.59 6.35 26.58
N GLY A 88 -4.92 6.20 26.52
CA GLY A 88 -5.85 7.32 26.36
C GLY A 88 -5.97 7.89 24.93
N ALA A 89 -5.29 7.33 23.93
CA ALA A 89 -5.37 7.81 22.54
C ALA A 89 -5.78 6.70 21.55
N PRO A 90 -6.45 7.07 20.43
CA PRO A 90 -6.70 6.11 19.36
C PRO A 90 -5.38 5.55 18.79
N PRO A 91 -5.38 4.32 18.25
CA PRO A 91 -4.21 3.76 17.59
C PRO A 91 -3.75 4.67 16.45
N GLU A 92 -2.45 4.99 16.41
CA GLU A 92 -1.85 5.78 15.34
C GLU A 92 -0.94 4.92 14.48
N GLU A 93 -1.04 5.10 13.17
CA GLU A 93 -0.08 4.58 12.22
C GLU A 93 1.23 5.36 12.32
N LYS A 94 2.36 4.64 12.45
CA LYS A 94 3.70 5.23 12.46
C LYS A 94 4.59 4.58 11.41
N GLY A 95 5.39 5.43 10.77
CA GLY A 95 6.47 5.04 9.87
C GLY A 95 6.08 4.88 8.40
N VAL A 96 4.79 4.95 8.05
CA VAL A 96 4.35 4.85 6.64
C VAL A 96 4.78 6.08 5.84
N ASP A 97 4.48 7.29 6.31
CA ASP A 97 4.84 8.53 5.59
C ASP A 97 6.36 8.63 5.36
N VAL A 98 7.14 8.30 6.39
CA VAL A 98 8.61 8.30 6.31
C VAL A 98 9.12 7.24 5.33
N ALA A 99 8.51 6.05 5.30
CA ALA A 99 8.87 5.00 4.37
C ALA A 99 8.56 5.38 2.92
N ILE A 100 7.39 6.01 2.67
CA ILE A 100 7.03 6.53 1.35
C ILE A 100 8.07 7.56 0.91
N ALA A 101 8.34 8.58 1.73
CA ALA A 101 9.30 9.63 1.38
C ALA A 101 10.70 9.08 1.11
N THR A 102 11.14 8.11 1.92
CA THR A 102 12.47 7.48 1.75
C THR A 102 12.55 6.66 0.48
N ASP A 103 11.57 5.78 0.23
CA ASP A 103 11.57 4.96 -0.99
C ASP A 103 11.41 5.85 -2.25
N MET A 104 10.67 6.96 -2.19
CA MET A 104 10.60 7.93 -3.30
C MET A 104 11.98 8.51 -3.64
N LEU A 105 12.78 8.88 -2.63
CA LEU A 105 14.16 9.36 -2.84
C LEU A 105 15.09 8.27 -3.38
N VAL A 106 14.86 7.01 -3.04
CA VAL A 106 15.63 5.87 -3.56
C VAL A 106 15.35 5.62 -5.05
N TRP A 107 14.21 6.05 -5.59
CA TRP A 107 13.85 5.78 -6.99
C TRP A 107 13.87 7.02 -7.89
N CYS A 108 14.36 8.16 -7.41
CA CYS A 108 14.34 9.41 -8.17
C CYS A 108 15.53 9.63 -9.13
N PHE A 109 16.34 8.60 -9.42
CA PHE A 109 17.55 8.68 -10.27
C PHE A 109 17.53 7.76 -11.50
#